data_AF-A0A1D8MS45-F1
#
_entry.id   AF-A0A1D8MS45-F1
#
_cell.length_a   1.000
_cell.length_b   1.000
_cell.length_c   1.000
_cell.angle_alpha   90.00
_cell.angle_beta   90.00
_cell.angle_gamma   90.00
#
_symmetry.space_group_name_H-M   'P 1'
#
loop_
_entity.id
_entity.type
_entity.pdbx_description
1 polymer ?
#
loop_
_entity_poly.entity_id
_entity_poly.type
_entity_poly.pdbx_seq_one_letter_code
_entity_poly.pdbx_strand_id
1 'polypeptide(L)'
;MLPIRFDPMGALDLLSGLLLLFTVSPISESIASLHAWFLIFKGIATIVRPIPMGGMPIFVLGGAADILSAAILFLGTPPLFVDYKVYISGFLFLKGVWTMFFLINT
;
A
#
# COMPACT_ATOMS: atom_id res chain seq x y z
N MET A 1 4.87 -10.11 25.57
CA MET A 1 3.95 -9.57 24.54
C MET A 1 4.69 -8.47 23.80
N LEU A 2 4.78 -8.55 22.47
CA LEU A 2 5.29 -7.43 21.68
C LEU A 2 4.30 -6.26 21.80
N PRO A 3 4.75 -5.03 22.06
CA PRO A 3 3.84 -3.89 22.16
C PRO A 3 3.25 -3.62 20.76
N ILE A 4 1.95 -3.85 20.60
CA ILE A 4 1.21 -3.39 19.43
C ILE A 4 1.30 -1.86 19.44
N ARG A 5 2.07 -1.29 18.52
CA ARG A 5 2.14 0.16 18.31
C ARG A 5 1.40 0.46 17.02
N PHE A 6 0.23 1.06 17.16
CA PHE A 6 -0.58 1.46 16.02
C PHE A 6 0.22 2.44 15.14
N ASP A 7 0.55 2.00 13.93
CA ASP A 7 1.20 2.83 12.91
C ASP A 7 0.15 3.25 11.87
N PRO A 8 -0.17 4.56 11.76
CA PRO A 8 -1.10 5.06 10.76
C PRO A 8 -0.75 4.68 9.32
N MET A 9 0.54 4.52 8.99
CA MET A 9 0.97 4.11 7.65
C MET A 9 0.56 2.67 7.34
N GLY A 10 0.63 1.78 8.34
CA GLY A 10 0.20 0.39 8.20
C GLY A 10 -1.33 0.26 8.08
N ALA A 11 -2.07 1.12 8.78
CA ALA A 11 -3.54 1.17 8.65
C ALA A 11 -3.98 1.61 7.25
N LEU A 12 -3.25 2.53 6.62
CA LEU A 12 -3.52 2.96 5.25
C LEU A 12 -3.19 1.89 4.22
N ASP A 13 -2.13 1.09 4.42
CA ASP A 13 -1.82 -0.05 3.56
C ASP A 13 -2.90 -1.13 3.65
N LEU A 14 -3.39 -1.39 4.87
CA LEU A 14 -4.49 -2.31 5.11
C LEU A 14 -5.78 -1.84 4.40
N LEU A 15 -6.16 -0.57 4.60
CA LEU A 15 -7.33 0.02 3.96
C LEU A 15 -7.22 -0.03 2.43
N SER A 16 -6.04 0.30 1.90
CA SER A 16 -5.79 0.31 0.46
C SER A 16 -5.87 -1.09 -0.12
N GLY A 17 -5.29 -2.09 0.54
CA GLY A 17 -5.41 -3.50 0.16
C GLY A 17 -6.85 -4.00 0.18
N LEU A 18 -7.64 -3.61 1.19
CA LEU A 18 -9.07 -3.95 1.24
C LEU A 18 -9.85 -3.30 0.08
N LEU A 19 -9.56 -2.05 -0.26
CA LEU A 19 -10.18 -1.40 -1.42
C LEU A 19 -9.80 -2.09 -2.72
N LEU A 20 -8.54 -2.48 -2.87
CA LEU A 20 -8.01 -3.16 -4.05
C LEU A 20 -8.65 -4.53 -4.29
N LEU A 21 -8.93 -5.31 -3.24
CA LEU A 21 -9.56 -6.64 -3.37
C LEU A 21 -10.88 -6.61 -4.15
N PHE A 22 -11.60 -5.50 -4.10
CA PHE A 22 -12.92 -5.34 -4.70
C PHE A 22 -12.94 -4.25 -5.78
N THR A 23 -11.77 -3.73 -6.17
CA THR A 23 -11.67 -2.72 -7.22
C THR A 23 -11.78 -3.40 -8.58
N VAL A 24 -12.77 -3.00 -9.37
CA VAL A 24 -12.84 -3.39 -10.78
C VAL A 24 -11.79 -2.58 -11.54
N SER A 25 -10.77 -3.24 -12.08
CA SER A 25 -9.63 -2.59 -12.73
C SER A 25 -9.27 -3.29 -14.05
N PRO A 26 -8.51 -2.62 -14.94
CA PRO A 26 -8.02 -3.27 -16.17
C PRO A 26 -6.92 -4.31 -15.91
N ILE A 27 -6.46 -4.48 -14.67
CA ILE A 27 -5.48 -5.52 -14.30
C ILE A 27 -6.22 -6.85 -14.09
N SER A 28 -5.57 -7.94 -14.50
CA SER A 28 -5.99 -9.32 -14.21
C SER A 28 -6.37 -9.50 -12.73
N GLU A 29 -7.53 -10.11 -12.48
CA GLU A 29 -8.05 -10.36 -11.15
C GLU A 29 -7.05 -11.13 -10.26
N SER A 30 -6.35 -12.11 -10.81
CA SER A 30 -5.33 -12.88 -10.09
C SER A 30 -4.16 -12.01 -9.62
N ILE A 31 -3.75 -11.04 -10.44
CA ILE A 31 -2.65 -10.13 -10.10
C ILE A 31 -3.11 -9.09 -9.09
N ALA A 32 -4.29 -8.50 -9.32
CA ALA A 32 -4.87 -7.50 -8.42
C ALA A 32 -5.12 -8.08 -7.02
N SER A 33 -5.69 -9.29 -6.94
CA SER A 33 -5.95 -9.97 -5.67
C SER A 33 -4.66 -10.34 -4.91
N LEU A 34 -3.66 -10.89 -5.60
CA LEU A 34 -2.36 -11.21 -4.99
C LEU A 34 -1.67 -9.94 -4.45
N HIS A 35 -1.71 -8.86 -5.22
CA HIS A 35 -1.18 -7.56 -4.82
C HIS A 35 -1.93 -6.96 -3.62
N ALA A 36 -3.25 -7.08 -3.61
CA ALA A 36 -4.08 -6.64 -2.51
C ALA A 36 -3.78 -7.41 -1.21
N TRP A 37 -3.61 -8.73 -1.28
CA TRP A 37 -3.20 -9.55 -0.15
C TRP A 37 -1.80 -9.20 0.36
N PHE A 38 -0.88 -8.89 -0.55
CA PHE A 38 0.46 -8.42 -0.18
C PHE A 38 0.38 -7.12 0.65
N LEU A 39 -0.42 -6.14 0.24
CA LEU A 39 -0.62 -4.90 0.99
C LEU A 39 -1.27 -5.11 2.34
N ILE A 40 -2.28 -5.98 2.42
CA ILE A 40 -2.93 -6.32 3.69
C ILE A 40 -1.90 -6.92 4.65
N PHE A 41 -1.10 -7.87 4.17
CA PHE A 41 -0.04 -8.47 4.96
C PHE A 41 1.00 -7.43 5.40
N LYS A 42 1.46 -6.58 4.48
CA LYS A 42 2.38 -5.46 4.78
C LYS A 42 1.81 -4.54 5.86
N GLY A 43 0.56 -4.10 5.70
CA GLY A 43 -0.11 -3.21 6.65
C GLY A 43 -0.21 -3.81 8.05
N ILE A 44 -0.61 -5.09 8.15
CA ILE A 44 -0.63 -5.82 9.43
C ILE A 44 0.78 -5.92 10.02
N ALA A 45 1.77 -6.29 9.21
CA ALA A 45 3.16 -6.42 9.65
C ALA A 45 3.69 -5.10 10.22
N THR A 46 3.40 -3.97 9.55
CA THR A 46 3.78 -2.62 10.01
C THR A 46 3.09 -2.23 11.32
N ILE A 47 1.81 -2.56 11.49
CA ILE A 47 1.06 -2.29 12.74
C ILE A 47 1.58 -3.15 13.91
N VAL A 48 1.87 -4.42 13.67
CA VAL A 48 2.32 -5.36 14.71
C VAL A 48 3.76 -5.10 15.10
N ARG A 49 4.61 -4.75 14.12
CA ARG A 49 6.02 -4.46 14.33
C ARG A 49 6.41 -3.31 13.40
N PRO A 50 6.42 -2.07 13.90
CA PRO A 50 6.94 -0.94 13.14
C PRO A 50 8.42 -1.24 12.81
N ILE A 51 8.69 -1.57 11.55
CA ILE A 51 10.06 -1.82 11.11
C ILE A 51 10.67 -0.43 10.88
N PRO A 52 11.80 -0.08 11.53
CA PRO A 52 12.44 1.20 11.29
C PRO A 52 12.74 1.36 9.80
N MET A 53 12.34 2.49 9.21
CA MET A 53 12.69 2.84 7.83
C MET A 53 14.22 2.90 7.73
N GLY A 54 14.83 1.89 7.10
CA GLY A 54 16.28 1.79 6.97
C GLY A 54 16.71 0.50 6.27
N GLY A 55 17.09 0.61 5.00
CA GLY A 55 18.02 -0.28 4.30
C GLY A 55 17.55 -1.68 3.86
N MET A 56 16.37 -2.16 4.22
CA MET A 56 15.96 -3.52 3.82
C MET A 56 15.24 -3.54 2.45
N PRO A 57 15.52 -4.54 1.57
CA PRO A 57 14.84 -4.72 0.27
C PRO A 57 13.31 -4.73 0.37
N ILE A 58 12.77 -5.15 1.52
CA ILE A 58 11.34 -5.19 1.80
C ILE A 58 10.67 -3.81 1.77
N PHE A 59 11.42 -2.73 2.03
CA PHE A 59 10.90 -1.36 1.92
C PHE A 59 10.90 -0.86 0.47
N VAL A 60 11.85 -1.30 -0.35
CA VAL A 60 11.86 -1.01 -1.80
C VAL A 60 10.69 -1.72 -2.48
N LEU A 61 10.45 -2.99 -2.13
CA LEU A 61 9.24 -3.70 -2.55
C LEU A 61 7.97 -3.04 -2.00
N GLY A 62 8.03 -2.54 -0.76
CA GLY A 62 6.93 -1.84 -0.11
C GLY A 62 6.49 -0.57 -0.84
N GLY A 63 7.40 0.32 -1.20
CA GLY A 63 7.03 1.56 -1.91
C GLY A 63 6.72 1.34 -3.39
N ALA A 64 7.35 0.36 -4.05
CA ALA A 64 6.92 -0.08 -5.39
C ALA A 64 5.47 -0.61 -5.35
N ALA A 65 5.13 -1.36 -4.31
CA ALA A 65 3.77 -1.82 -4.11
C ALA A 65 2.79 -0.67 -3.87
N ASP A 66 3.17 0.38 -3.14
CA ASP A 66 2.32 1.56 -2.93
C ASP A 66 2.06 2.31 -4.25
N ILE A 67 3.08 2.44 -5.11
CA ILE A 67 2.93 3.03 -6.45
C ILE A 67 1.98 2.18 -7.31
N LEU A 68 2.13 0.86 -7.30
CA LEU A 68 1.25 -0.04 -8.06
C LEU A 68 -0.19 0.03 -7.55
N SER A 69 -0.38 0.14 -6.24
CA SER A 69 -1.68 0.32 -5.59
C SER A 69 -2.37 1.60 -6.04
N ALA A 70 -1.60 2.69 -6.10
CA ALA A 70 -2.09 3.96 -6.62
C ALA A 70 -2.56 3.83 -8.07
N ALA A 71 -1.79 3.16 -8.93
CA ALA A 71 -2.15 2.96 -10.33
C ALA A 71 -3.44 2.14 -10.48
N ILE A 72 -3.58 1.04 -9.74
CA ILE A 72 -4.77 0.19 -9.78
C ILE A 72 -6.01 0.94 -9.28
N LEU A 73 -5.91 1.67 -8.17
CA LEU A 73 -7.04 2.44 -7.63
C LEU A 73 -7.42 3.62 -8.53
N PHE A 74 -6.45 4.27 -9.16
CA PHE A 74 -6.71 5.39 -10.06
C PHE A 74 -7.45 4.94 -11.32
N LEU A 75 -6.94 3.88 -11.97
CA LEU A 75 -7.51 3.30 -13.19
C LEU A 75 -8.79 2.51 -12.94
N GLY A 76 -8.95 1.97 -11.73
CA GLY A 76 -10.08 1.15 -11.35
C GLY A 76 -11.27 1.91 -10.77
N THR A 77 -12.28 1.13 -10.40
CA THR A 77 -13.49 1.60 -9.71
C THR A 77 -13.58 0.86 -8.38
N PRO A 78 -13.10 1.45 -7.27
CA PRO A 78 -13.15 0.82 -5.96
C PRO A 78 -14.61 0.68 -5.47
N PRO A 79 -14.92 -0.26 -4.56
CA PRO A 79 -16.30 -0.46 -4.10
C PRO A 79 -16.79 0.66 -3.18
N LEU A 80 -15.86 1.36 -2.53
CA LEU A 80 -16.08 2.39 -1.53
C LEU A 80 -15.16 3.58 -1.84
N PHE A 81 -15.57 4.77 -1.41
CA PHE A 81 -14.80 6.00 -1.57
C PHE A 81 -14.41 6.31 -3.03
N VAL A 82 -15.27 5.95 -4.00
CA VAL A 82 -15.04 6.19 -5.43
C VAL A 82 -14.71 7.65 -5.71
N ASP A 83 -15.46 8.58 -5.12
CA ASP A 83 -15.24 10.02 -5.29
C ASP A 83 -13.90 10.51 -4.71
N TYR A 84 -13.33 9.76 -3.76
CA TYR A 84 -12.07 10.07 -3.12
C TYR A 84 -10.89 9.25 -3.67
N LYS A 85 -11.13 8.38 -4.67
CA LYS A 85 -10.10 7.47 -5.19
C LYS A 85 -8.85 8.20 -5.65
N VAL A 86 -9.01 9.41 -6.22
CA VAL A 86 -7.90 10.25 -6.71
C VAL A 86 -7.00 10.71 -5.56
N TYR A 87 -7.58 11.07 -4.41
CA TYR A 87 -6.81 11.47 -3.24
C TYR A 87 -6.09 10.28 -2.60
N ILE A 88 -6.78 9.13 -2.50
CA ILE A 88 -6.21 7.89 -1.96
C ILE A 88 -5.05 7.42 -2.86
N SER A 89 -5.26 7.38 -4.17
CA SER A 89 -4.21 7.02 -5.13
C SER A 89 -3.05 8.02 -5.12
N GLY A 90 -3.34 9.33 -5.04
CA GLY A 90 -2.32 10.36 -4.97
C GLY A 90 -1.45 10.22 -3.72
N PHE A 91 -2.06 9.97 -2.57
CA PHE A 91 -1.35 9.73 -1.33
C PHE A 91 -0.45 8.48 -1.42
N LEU A 92 -0.96 7.36 -1.92
CA LEU A 92 -0.20 6.12 -2.09
C LEU A 92 0.98 6.30 -3.06
N PHE A 93 0.76 7.04 -4.14
CA PHE A 93 1.82 7.35 -5.10
C PHE A 93 2.93 8.17 -4.45
N LEU A 94 2.59 9.27 -3.77
CA LEU A 94 3.57 10.12 -3.08
C LEU A 94 4.31 9.35 -1.99
N LYS A 95 3.60 8.53 -1.21
CA LYS A 95 4.19 7.65 -0.19
C LYS A 95 5.19 6.67 -0.82
N GLY A 96 4.80 6.01 -1.91
CA GLY A 96 5.64 5.02 -2.57
C GLY A 96 6.89 5.65 -3.19
N VAL A 97 6.73 6.79 -3.88
CA VAL A 97 7.84 7.58 -4.44
C VAL A 97 8.78 8.05 -3.33
N TRP A 98 8.26 8.63 -2.25
CA TRP A 98 9.04 9.04 -1.10
C TRP A 98 9.85 7.88 -0.51
N THR A 99 9.21 6.73 -0.34
CA THR A 99 9.85 5.51 0.18
C THR A 99 10.98 5.06 -0.75
N MET A 100 10.77 5.08 -2.07
CA MET A 100 11.83 4.72 -3.03
C MET A 100 12.99 5.71 -3.00
N PHE A 101 12.71 7.01 -3.03
CA PHE A 101 13.74 8.05 -3.04
C PHE A 101 14.56 8.04 -1.75
N PHE A 102 13.93 7.93 -0.59
CA PHE A 102 14.66 7.93 0.68
C PHE A 102 15.60 6.71 0.77
N LEU A 103 15.14 5.53 0.35
CA LEU A 103 15.95 4.30 0.39
C LEU A 103 17.12 4.29 -0.60
N ILE A 104 17.00 4.95 -1.75
CA ILE A 104 18.11 5.06 -2.71
C ILE A 104 19.22 5.96 -2.17
N ASN A 105 18.90 6.90 -1.28
CA ASN A 105 19.82 7.92 -0.76
C ASN A 105 20.34 7.61 0.67
N THR A 106 20.05 6.43 1.22
CA THR A 106 20.50 5.96 2.55
C THR A 106 21.25 4.65 2.44
#